data_AF-A0A0D2JBM0-F1
#
_entry.id   AF-A0A0D2JBM0-F1
#
_cell.length_a   1.000
_cell.length_b   1.000
_cell.length_c   1.000
_cell.angle_alpha   90.00
_cell.angle_beta   90.00
_cell.angle_gamma   90.00
#
_symmetry.space_group_name_H-M   'P 1'
#
loop_
_entity.id
_entity.type
_entity.pdbx_description
1 polymer ?
#
loop_
_entity_poly.entity_id
_entity_poly.type
_entity_poly.pdbx_seq_one_letter_code
_entity_poly.pdbx_strand_id
1 'polypeptide(L)'
;MHRTSYAVQNKRSKLFAKSLVVSFLLFFVSGCSGLQSSDYRVRKEALKTVSDQTVLTKLALEDKHLSVRKAALKKITDQDLLTKVIMESDYSNIRLQALEKLTKQSVLIELAITHKDLVVRKRAIDKLTDQKGLTQIAIEGLHQDAQIQAISKLTDRTPVEAVIKKIAKTGETTKIRVAATQFMSDQAILTKMAFNDKDAKVRQKAISRINNQKPLASIASSSLPPQERIAAIRNLENQQLLFDLAMSDRDSLIAIEAAKKLTDQDLLYKLFSEHKDKDFKKALLQKAIRDQEVLEKIVLNGGYRNYPDALKFLTDQTALSKVALADGTSFRIKRKAIGKIKDPDLLMKIALNSTQKGIYDNIIFRLKSPEVLAQIALKAKNKEARLKAICKLNNCDLLSSILKNSKSKREKKIATLRLMTLDSALVDIVGKIRLTFDWEMKKNYYGRDGKTKEAVVNYESIVIKLGAMNSKGQFKGGRSDLLSYAIFQGHPGSMREDFGVLKTKTNYASINLNKIAEDVTKKLTKKEHAKLAKSSTNRLLRKAAKKRL
;
A
#
# COMPACT_ATOMS: atom_id res chain seq x y z
N MET A 1 -9.93 -58.69 -48.68
CA MET A 1 -8.95 -59.65 -49.26
C MET A 1 -8.02 -60.17 -48.17
N HIS A 2 -8.47 -61.18 -47.41
CA HIS A 2 -7.69 -61.84 -46.35
C HIS A 2 -7.36 -63.26 -46.81
N ARG A 3 -6.20 -63.50 -47.41
CA ARG A 3 -5.65 -64.86 -47.56
C ARG A 3 -4.14 -64.97 -47.83
N THR A 4 -3.39 -63.86 -47.87
CA THR A 4 -1.93 -63.88 -48.10
C THR A 4 -1.06 -63.75 -46.84
N SER A 5 -1.65 -63.48 -45.66
CA SER A 5 -0.90 -63.29 -44.40
C SER A 5 -0.40 -64.60 -43.76
N TYR A 6 -1.16 -65.68 -43.88
CA TYR A 6 -0.83 -66.95 -43.20
C TYR A 6 0.35 -67.72 -43.84
N ALA A 7 0.60 -67.55 -45.14
CA ALA A 7 1.71 -68.21 -45.82
C ALA A 7 3.08 -67.56 -45.53
N VAL A 8 3.10 -66.27 -45.18
CA VAL A 8 4.32 -65.52 -44.86
C VAL A 8 4.80 -65.75 -43.41
N GLN A 9 3.87 -65.95 -42.48
CA GLN A 9 4.22 -66.31 -41.09
C GLN A 9 4.82 -67.73 -40.98
N ASN A 10 4.37 -68.69 -41.79
CA ASN A 10 4.84 -70.08 -41.72
C ASN A 10 6.18 -70.32 -42.44
N LYS A 11 6.57 -69.46 -43.40
CA LYS A 11 7.93 -69.43 -43.95
C LYS A 11 8.92 -68.76 -43.00
N ARG A 12 8.50 -67.74 -42.24
CA ARG A 12 9.32 -67.10 -41.18
C ARG A 12 9.58 -68.04 -40.00
N SER A 13 8.61 -68.84 -39.57
CA SER A 13 8.81 -69.83 -38.49
C SER A 13 9.78 -70.96 -38.87
N LYS A 14 9.73 -71.44 -40.13
CA LYS A 14 10.67 -72.46 -40.63
C LYS A 14 12.09 -71.91 -40.92
N LEU A 15 12.23 -70.64 -41.29
CA LEU A 15 13.55 -69.98 -41.33
C LEU A 15 14.09 -69.70 -39.92
N PHE A 16 13.24 -69.38 -38.95
CA PHE A 16 13.64 -69.24 -37.54
C PHE A 16 14.09 -70.56 -36.92
N ALA A 17 13.42 -71.67 -37.22
CA ALA A 17 13.82 -73.00 -36.74
C ALA A 17 15.13 -73.48 -37.38
N LYS A 18 15.39 -73.17 -38.66
CA LYS A 18 16.68 -73.46 -39.30
C LYS A 18 17.81 -72.52 -38.84
N SER A 19 17.51 -71.28 -38.48
CA SER A 19 18.47 -70.35 -37.85
C SER A 19 18.82 -70.77 -36.40
N LEU A 20 17.86 -71.32 -35.65
CA LEU A 20 18.09 -71.85 -34.30
C LEU A 20 19.07 -73.04 -34.28
N VAL A 21 19.02 -73.91 -35.29
CA VAL A 21 19.90 -75.10 -35.37
C VAL A 21 21.28 -74.74 -35.90
N VAL A 22 21.40 -73.77 -36.81
CA VAL A 22 22.71 -73.32 -37.33
C VAL A 22 23.44 -72.39 -36.34
N SER A 23 22.73 -71.68 -35.45
CA SER A 23 23.35 -70.92 -34.37
C SER A 23 23.85 -71.80 -33.20
N PHE A 24 23.30 -73.02 -33.05
CA PHE A 24 23.77 -73.99 -32.05
C PHE A 24 25.13 -74.62 -32.41
N LEU A 25 25.52 -74.58 -33.69
CA LEU A 25 26.72 -75.23 -34.23
C LEU A 25 27.92 -74.30 -34.43
N LEU A 26 27.79 -72.98 -34.20
CA LEU A 26 28.90 -72.02 -34.25
C LEU A 26 29.48 -71.65 -32.87
N PHE A 27 28.97 -72.24 -31.78
CA PHE A 27 29.44 -71.95 -30.41
C PHE A 27 30.75 -72.66 -30.00
N PHE A 28 31.32 -73.50 -30.87
CA PHE A 28 32.45 -74.38 -30.54
C PHE A 28 33.86 -73.82 -30.84
N VAL A 29 33.99 -72.57 -31.30
CA VAL A 29 35.30 -71.97 -31.54
C VAL A 29 35.65 -71.02 -30.38
N SER A 30 36.39 -71.57 -29.41
CA SER A 30 37.23 -70.90 -28.41
C SER A 30 36.62 -69.73 -27.61
N GLY A 31 36.11 -70.01 -26.39
CA GLY A 31 36.09 -69.02 -25.30
C GLY A 31 34.77 -68.73 -24.56
N CYS A 32 33.63 -69.34 -24.93
CA CYS A 32 32.30 -68.91 -24.46
C CYS A 32 31.50 -69.87 -23.55
N SER A 33 32.07 -70.99 -23.09
CA SER A 33 31.35 -71.96 -22.22
C SER A 33 30.82 -71.35 -20.91
N GLY A 34 31.53 -70.36 -20.37
CA GLY A 34 31.13 -69.65 -19.15
C GLY A 34 29.82 -68.86 -19.26
N LEU A 35 29.34 -68.55 -20.47
CA LEU A 35 28.08 -67.82 -20.69
C LEU A 35 26.82 -68.65 -20.37
N GLN A 36 26.92 -69.97 -20.31
CA GLN A 36 25.80 -70.87 -19.96
C GLN A 36 25.76 -71.25 -18.47
N SER A 37 26.74 -70.81 -17.66
CA SER A 37 26.80 -71.14 -16.23
C SER A 37 25.56 -70.67 -15.48
N SER A 38 25.10 -71.44 -14.49
CA SER A 38 24.03 -71.02 -13.57
C SER A 38 24.47 -69.85 -12.66
N ASP A 39 25.76 -69.78 -12.32
CA ASP A 39 26.33 -68.69 -11.52
C ASP A 39 26.53 -67.43 -12.36
N TYR A 40 25.86 -66.34 -11.96
CA TYR A 40 25.96 -65.04 -12.61
C TYR A 40 27.37 -64.44 -12.55
N ARG A 41 28.18 -64.80 -11.55
CA ARG A 41 29.57 -64.32 -11.42
C ARG A 41 30.44 -64.91 -12.53
N VAL A 42 30.27 -66.20 -12.82
CA VAL A 42 30.96 -66.90 -13.92
C VAL A 42 30.52 -66.32 -15.27
N ARG A 43 29.22 -66.10 -15.49
CA ARG A 43 28.74 -65.44 -16.72
C ARG A 43 29.28 -64.03 -16.88
N LYS A 44 29.30 -63.25 -15.79
CA LYS A 44 29.84 -61.88 -15.77
C LYS A 44 31.35 -61.86 -16.05
N GLU A 45 32.09 -62.85 -15.57
CA GLU A 45 33.53 -62.99 -15.84
C GLU A 45 33.78 -63.37 -17.30
N ALA A 46 33.00 -64.32 -17.85
CA ALA A 46 33.07 -64.70 -19.26
C ALA A 46 32.82 -63.51 -20.21
N LEU A 47 31.96 -62.56 -19.82
CA LEU A 47 31.73 -61.32 -20.59
C LEU A 47 33.00 -60.47 -20.79
N LYS A 48 34.09 -60.68 -20.04
CA LYS A 48 35.34 -59.93 -20.26
C LYS A 48 35.94 -60.21 -21.64
N THR A 49 35.81 -61.43 -22.16
CA THR A 49 36.39 -61.84 -23.46
C THR A 49 35.41 -61.75 -24.63
N VAL A 50 34.10 -61.63 -24.38
CA VAL A 50 33.07 -61.56 -25.44
C VAL A 50 33.08 -60.22 -26.16
N SER A 51 33.23 -60.23 -27.48
CA SER A 51 33.17 -59.03 -28.35
C SER A 51 31.95 -58.98 -29.26
N ASP A 52 31.28 -60.11 -29.51
CA ASP A 52 30.11 -60.20 -30.38
C ASP A 52 28.93 -59.36 -29.83
N GLN A 53 28.58 -58.30 -30.57
CA GLN A 53 27.56 -57.34 -30.15
C GLN A 53 26.15 -57.96 -30.08
N THR A 54 25.85 -59.00 -30.87
CA THR A 54 24.56 -59.69 -30.84
C THR A 54 24.43 -60.58 -29.61
N VAL A 55 25.49 -61.29 -29.23
CA VAL A 55 25.56 -62.07 -27.99
C VAL A 55 25.44 -61.15 -26.78
N LEU A 56 26.16 -60.03 -26.78
CA LEU A 56 26.08 -59.01 -25.72
C LEU A 56 24.65 -58.43 -25.59
N THR A 57 23.99 -58.16 -26.72
CA THR A 57 22.61 -57.65 -26.74
C THR A 57 21.62 -58.66 -26.17
N LYS A 58 21.74 -59.94 -26.56
CA LYS A 58 20.92 -61.01 -26.01
C LYS A 58 21.07 -61.12 -24.50
N LEU A 59 22.30 -61.11 -23.99
CA LEU A 59 22.56 -61.14 -22.55
C LEU A 59 22.04 -59.89 -21.82
N ALA A 60 22.09 -58.71 -22.43
CA ALA A 60 21.50 -57.50 -21.86
C ALA A 60 19.96 -57.59 -21.74
N LEU A 61 19.30 -58.22 -22.71
CA LEU A 61 17.84 -58.37 -22.79
C LEU A 61 17.29 -59.57 -22.00
N GLU A 62 18.02 -60.67 -21.91
CA GLU A 62 17.45 -61.95 -21.48
C GLU A 62 18.08 -62.52 -20.21
N ASP A 63 19.31 -62.12 -19.82
CA ASP A 63 19.98 -62.76 -18.68
C ASP A 63 19.17 -62.62 -17.38
N LYS A 64 19.12 -63.68 -16.57
CA LYS A 64 18.31 -63.66 -15.33
C LYS A 64 18.83 -62.67 -14.28
N HIS A 65 20.10 -62.30 -14.33
CA HIS A 65 20.75 -61.50 -13.30
C HIS A 65 21.13 -60.09 -13.77
N LEU A 66 20.70 -59.06 -13.04
CA LEU A 66 20.90 -57.66 -13.40
C LEU A 66 22.38 -57.28 -13.61
N SER A 67 23.29 -57.82 -12.80
CA SER A 67 24.74 -57.53 -12.96
C SER A 67 25.32 -58.03 -14.28
N VAL A 68 24.81 -59.13 -14.82
CA VAL A 68 25.25 -59.66 -16.12
C VAL A 68 24.69 -58.78 -17.23
N ARG A 69 23.40 -58.40 -17.13
CA ARG A 69 22.77 -57.45 -18.08
C ARG A 69 23.55 -56.14 -18.19
N LYS A 70 23.87 -55.52 -17.05
CA LYS A 70 24.67 -54.29 -16.98
C LYS A 70 26.07 -54.47 -17.56
N ALA A 71 26.73 -55.60 -17.27
CA ALA A 71 28.06 -55.89 -17.80
C ALA A 71 28.04 -56.07 -19.33
N ALA A 72 27.04 -56.78 -19.86
CA ALA A 72 26.86 -56.96 -21.29
C ALA A 72 26.57 -55.63 -21.98
N LEU A 73 25.61 -54.86 -21.46
CA LEU A 73 25.27 -53.53 -21.95
C LEU A 73 26.46 -52.57 -21.95
N LYS A 74 27.34 -52.64 -20.96
CA LYS A 74 28.56 -51.82 -20.90
C LYS A 74 29.45 -52.02 -22.14
N LYS A 75 29.43 -53.20 -22.76
CA LYS A 75 30.22 -53.53 -23.96
C LYS A 75 29.48 -53.32 -25.29
N ILE A 76 28.16 -53.04 -25.28
CA ILE A 76 27.41 -52.76 -26.52
C ILE A 76 27.74 -51.34 -27.02
N THR A 77 28.26 -51.19 -28.22
CA THR A 77 28.59 -49.88 -28.83
C THR A 77 27.74 -49.57 -30.05
N ASP A 78 27.18 -50.59 -30.69
CA ASP A 78 26.30 -50.45 -31.85
C ASP A 78 25.00 -49.70 -31.50
N GLN A 79 24.69 -48.64 -32.26
CA GLN A 79 23.57 -47.73 -31.96
C GLN A 79 22.20 -48.38 -32.20
N ASP A 80 22.07 -49.27 -33.18
CA ASP A 80 20.80 -49.92 -33.50
C ASP A 80 20.51 -51.04 -32.48
N LEU A 81 21.55 -51.74 -32.02
CA LEU A 81 21.45 -52.69 -30.91
C LEU A 81 21.15 -52.00 -29.56
N LEU A 82 21.74 -50.84 -29.28
CA LEU A 82 21.35 -50.03 -28.12
C LEU A 82 19.87 -49.63 -28.19
N THR A 83 19.39 -49.23 -29.36
CA THR A 83 17.97 -48.91 -29.60
C THR A 83 17.07 -50.10 -29.30
N LYS A 84 17.46 -51.29 -29.77
CA LYS A 84 16.76 -52.54 -29.45
C LYS A 84 16.67 -52.79 -27.95
N VAL A 85 17.78 -52.59 -27.22
CA VAL A 85 17.79 -52.71 -25.75
C VAL A 85 16.82 -51.72 -25.09
N ILE A 86 16.73 -50.48 -25.58
CA ILE A 86 15.80 -49.48 -25.05
C ILE A 86 14.34 -49.90 -25.27
N MET A 87 14.01 -50.39 -26.47
CA MET A 87 12.64 -50.74 -26.84
C MET A 87 12.14 -52.03 -26.17
N GLU A 88 13.00 -53.03 -26.04
CA GLU A 88 12.61 -54.39 -25.63
C GLU A 88 12.91 -54.72 -24.16
N SER A 89 13.81 -54.01 -23.48
CA SER A 89 14.15 -54.33 -22.09
C SER A 89 12.98 -54.01 -21.15
N ASP A 90 12.56 -54.99 -20.35
CA ASP A 90 11.58 -54.80 -19.28
C ASP A 90 12.11 -53.94 -18.13
N TYR A 91 13.43 -53.95 -17.91
CA TYR A 91 14.07 -53.23 -16.81
C TYR A 91 14.36 -51.77 -17.17
N SER A 92 13.74 -50.84 -16.45
CA SER A 92 13.89 -49.39 -16.65
C SER A 92 15.34 -48.91 -16.55
N ASN A 93 16.11 -49.45 -15.59
CA ASN A 93 17.52 -49.09 -15.44
C ASN A 93 18.39 -49.54 -16.63
N ILE A 94 18.09 -50.67 -17.26
CA ILE A 94 18.78 -51.16 -18.46
C ILE A 94 18.41 -50.27 -19.65
N ARG A 95 17.12 -49.92 -19.82
CA ARG A 95 16.68 -48.97 -20.85
C ARG A 95 17.42 -47.64 -20.74
N LEU A 96 17.45 -47.06 -19.54
CA LEU A 96 18.09 -45.76 -19.31
C LEU A 96 19.61 -45.81 -19.52
N GLN A 97 20.27 -46.88 -19.08
CA GLN A 97 21.71 -47.05 -19.34
C GLN A 97 22.02 -47.20 -20.84
N ALA A 98 21.16 -47.89 -21.60
CA ALA A 98 21.31 -48.00 -23.05
C ALA A 98 21.10 -46.64 -23.72
N LEU A 99 20.08 -45.90 -23.28
CA LEU A 99 19.81 -44.53 -23.73
C LEU A 99 20.96 -43.57 -23.45
N GLU A 100 21.67 -43.72 -22.32
CA GLU A 100 22.85 -42.90 -22.04
C GLU A 100 23.96 -43.08 -23.07
N LYS A 101 24.09 -44.28 -23.63
CA LYS A 101 25.09 -44.61 -24.65
C LYS A 101 24.65 -44.26 -26.08
N LEU A 102 23.38 -43.88 -26.26
CA LEU A 102 22.82 -43.50 -27.55
C LEU A 102 23.23 -42.07 -27.92
N THR A 103 23.74 -41.88 -29.14
CA THR A 103 24.19 -40.58 -29.69
C THR A 103 23.45 -40.20 -30.97
N LYS A 104 22.86 -41.17 -31.68
CA LYS A 104 22.12 -40.98 -32.93
C LYS A 104 20.85 -40.13 -32.71
N GLN A 105 20.89 -38.86 -33.14
CA GLN A 105 19.83 -37.87 -32.90
C GLN A 105 18.47 -38.30 -33.48
N SER A 106 18.43 -38.92 -34.65
CA SER A 106 17.18 -39.40 -35.27
C SER A 106 16.44 -40.43 -34.40
N VAL A 107 17.18 -41.31 -33.72
CA VAL A 107 16.61 -42.30 -32.81
C VAL A 107 16.13 -41.63 -31.52
N LEU A 108 16.88 -40.66 -30.99
CA LEU A 108 16.44 -39.88 -29.82
C LEU A 108 15.10 -39.18 -30.10
N ILE A 109 14.89 -38.67 -31.32
CA ILE A 109 13.61 -38.09 -31.75
C ILE A 109 12.51 -39.15 -31.76
N GLU A 110 12.74 -40.31 -32.39
CA GLU A 110 11.77 -41.40 -32.46
C GLU A 110 11.34 -41.88 -31.06
N LEU A 111 12.31 -42.06 -30.16
CA LEU A 111 12.07 -42.44 -28.77
C LEU A 111 11.27 -41.37 -28.03
N ALA A 112 11.57 -40.09 -28.24
CA ALA A 112 10.82 -38.99 -27.63
C ALA A 112 9.36 -38.94 -28.12
N ILE A 113 9.10 -39.27 -29.38
CA ILE A 113 7.76 -39.26 -29.99
C ILE A 113 6.93 -40.46 -29.57
N THR A 114 7.50 -41.67 -29.59
CA THR A 114 6.74 -42.93 -29.59
C THR A 114 6.87 -43.76 -28.32
N HIS A 115 7.93 -43.56 -27.51
CA HIS A 115 8.22 -44.49 -26.43
C HIS A 115 7.18 -44.38 -25.29
N LYS A 116 6.65 -45.52 -24.84
CA LYS A 116 5.60 -45.59 -23.80
C LYS A 116 6.02 -45.04 -22.43
N ASP A 117 7.29 -45.24 -22.04
CA ASP A 117 7.84 -44.80 -20.76
C ASP A 117 8.20 -43.30 -20.79
N LEU A 118 7.57 -42.53 -19.89
CA LEU A 118 7.79 -41.10 -19.72
C LEU A 118 9.26 -40.78 -19.44
N VAL A 119 9.95 -41.56 -18.62
CA VAL A 119 11.34 -41.26 -18.23
C VAL A 119 12.27 -41.40 -19.44
N VAL A 120 12.01 -42.39 -20.31
CA VAL A 120 12.76 -42.57 -21.56
C VAL A 120 12.52 -41.38 -22.49
N ARG A 121 11.26 -40.94 -22.69
CA ARG A 121 10.95 -39.77 -23.51
C ARG A 121 11.68 -38.52 -23.02
N LYS A 122 11.56 -38.23 -21.72
CA LYS A 122 12.20 -37.06 -21.11
C LYS A 122 13.71 -37.08 -21.31
N ARG A 123 14.33 -38.23 -21.06
CA ARG A 123 15.78 -38.37 -21.16
C ARG A 123 16.28 -38.34 -22.59
N ALA A 124 15.49 -38.84 -23.54
CA ALA A 124 15.77 -38.72 -24.97
C ALA A 124 15.76 -37.25 -25.40
N ILE A 125 14.74 -36.49 -25.02
CA ILE A 125 14.66 -35.03 -25.24
C ILE A 125 15.84 -34.30 -24.57
N ASP A 126 16.27 -34.78 -23.39
CA ASP A 126 17.39 -34.17 -22.69
C ASP A 126 18.71 -34.28 -23.43
N LYS A 127 18.90 -35.35 -24.20
CA LYS A 127 20.10 -35.61 -25.02
C LYS A 127 20.04 -35.00 -26.42
N LEU A 128 18.92 -34.39 -26.82
CA LEU A 128 18.82 -33.70 -28.11
C LEU A 128 19.61 -32.40 -28.09
N THR A 129 20.40 -32.20 -29.14
CA THR A 129 21.18 -30.97 -29.36
C THR A 129 20.65 -30.12 -30.51
N ASP A 130 19.85 -30.71 -31.39
CA ASP A 130 19.30 -30.05 -32.58
C ASP A 130 17.90 -29.46 -32.35
N GLN A 131 17.73 -28.19 -32.70
CA GLN A 131 16.46 -27.47 -32.62
C GLN A 131 15.40 -28.02 -33.60
N LYS A 132 15.81 -28.57 -34.76
CA LYS A 132 14.84 -29.18 -35.70
C LYS A 132 14.18 -30.42 -35.09
N GLY A 133 14.97 -31.26 -34.41
CA GLY A 133 14.44 -32.43 -33.68
C GLY A 133 13.47 -32.04 -32.56
N LEU A 134 13.81 -31.02 -31.77
CA LEU A 134 12.90 -30.48 -30.74
C LEU A 134 11.60 -29.94 -31.35
N THR A 135 11.68 -29.29 -32.51
CA THR A 135 10.52 -28.79 -33.25
C THR A 135 9.62 -29.93 -33.70
N GLN A 136 10.22 -30.99 -34.24
CA GLN A 136 9.48 -32.18 -34.66
C GLN A 136 8.72 -32.80 -33.49
N ILE A 137 9.36 -32.97 -32.34
CA ILE A 137 8.71 -33.53 -31.14
C ILE A 137 7.59 -32.62 -30.65
N ALA A 138 7.79 -31.30 -30.67
CA ALA A 138 6.76 -30.33 -30.28
C ALA A 138 5.51 -30.38 -31.17
N ILE A 139 5.66 -30.74 -32.47
CA ILE A 139 4.56 -30.80 -33.45
C ILE A 139 3.93 -32.19 -33.52
N GLU A 140 4.75 -33.23 -33.63
CA GLU A 140 4.36 -34.61 -33.95
C GLU A 140 4.34 -35.53 -32.74
N GLY A 141 4.81 -35.07 -31.58
CA GLY A 141 4.86 -35.87 -30.36
C GLY A 141 3.49 -36.41 -29.95
N LEU A 142 3.42 -37.71 -29.65
CA LEU A 142 2.18 -38.39 -29.25
C LEU A 142 1.79 -38.13 -27.79
N HIS A 143 2.70 -37.53 -27.01
CA HIS A 143 2.57 -37.35 -25.57
C HIS A 143 2.75 -35.88 -25.17
N GLN A 144 1.82 -35.35 -24.36
CA GLN A 144 1.83 -33.96 -23.92
C GLN A 144 3.08 -33.58 -23.13
N ASP A 145 3.61 -34.50 -22.31
CA ASP A 145 4.83 -34.27 -21.54
C ASP A 145 6.04 -34.07 -22.46
N ALA A 146 6.14 -34.88 -23.52
CA ALA A 146 7.22 -34.78 -24.50
C ALA A 146 7.13 -33.46 -25.29
N GLN A 147 5.92 -33.10 -25.74
CA GLN A 147 5.67 -31.83 -26.43
C GLN A 147 6.04 -30.63 -25.56
N ILE A 148 5.59 -30.60 -24.30
CA ILE A 148 5.87 -29.48 -23.37
C ILE A 148 7.38 -29.38 -23.08
N GLN A 149 8.06 -30.50 -22.85
CA GLN A 149 9.50 -30.47 -22.60
C GLN A 149 10.27 -30.03 -23.85
N ALA A 150 9.89 -30.51 -25.03
CA ALA A 150 10.49 -30.06 -26.27
C ALA A 150 10.32 -28.54 -26.47
N ILE A 151 9.10 -28.02 -26.26
CA ILE A 151 8.81 -26.57 -26.29
C ILE A 151 9.71 -25.81 -25.31
N SER A 152 9.90 -26.32 -24.10
CA SER A 152 10.71 -25.64 -23.08
C SER A 152 12.21 -25.59 -23.41
N LYS A 153 12.70 -26.48 -24.27
CA LYS A 153 14.10 -26.52 -24.73
C LYS A 153 14.33 -25.81 -26.06
N LEU A 154 13.28 -25.34 -26.73
CA LEU A 154 13.42 -24.52 -27.92
C LEU A 154 14.04 -23.17 -27.54
N THR A 155 15.22 -22.90 -28.06
CA THR A 155 15.93 -21.63 -27.86
C THR A 155 15.77 -20.71 -29.07
N ASP A 156 15.54 -21.28 -30.26
CA ASP A 156 15.36 -20.54 -31.50
C ASP A 156 13.91 -20.10 -31.69
N ARG A 157 13.72 -18.89 -32.21
CA ARG A 157 12.40 -18.22 -32.29
C ARG A 157 11.53 -18.69 -33.45
N THR A 158 12.14 -19.07 -34.57
CA THR A 158 11.43 -19.44 -35.81
C THR A 158 10.65 -20.77 -35.72
N PRO A 159 11.13 -21.83 -35.04
CA PRO A 159 10.39 -23.08 -34.96
C PRO A 159 9.21 -23.00 -33.98
N VAL A 160 9.31 -22.17 -32.93
CA VAL A 160 8.23 -21.89 -31.98
C VAL A 160 7.00 -21.30 -32.69
N GLU A 161 7.19 -20.49 -33.73
CA GLU A 161 6.07 -19.92 -34.49
C GLU A 161 5.34 -20.95 -35.35
N ALA A 162 6.06 -21.89 -35.99
CA ALA A 162 5.47 -23.00 -36.74
C ALA A 162 4.73 -23.96 -35.79
N VAL A 163 5.35 -24.26 -34.65
CA VAL A 163 4.77 -25.01 -33.54
C VAL A 163 3.48 -24.34 -33.06
N ILE A 164 3.47 -23.02 -32.85
CA ILE A 164 2.28 -22.27 -32.43
C ILE A 164 1.24 -22.16 -33.54
N LYS A 165 1.59 -21.94 -34.80
CA LYS A 165 0.63 -21.93 -35.92
C LYS A 165 -0.07 -23.28 -36.06
N LYS A 166 0.66 -24.38 -35.85
CA LYS A 166 0.10 -25.73 -35.83
C LYS A 166 -0.74 -25.93 -34.56
N ILE A 167 -0.24 -25.65 -33.37
CA ILE A 167 -0.97 -25.73 -32.08
C ILE A 167 -2.20 -24.80 -31.99
N ALA A 168 -2.19 -23.64 -32.65
CA ALA A 168 -3.36 -22.76 -32.71
C ALA A 168 -4.44 -23.32 -33.64
N LYS A 169 -4.05 -24.06 -34.69
CA LYS A 169 -4.96 -24.74 -35.62
C LYS A 169 -5.38 -26.14 -35.15
N THR A 170 -4.53 -26.87 -34.42
CA THR A 170 -4.66 -28.30 -34.11
C THR A 170 -4.45 -28.63 -32.63
N GLY A 171 -4.13 -27.65 -31.78
CA GLY A 171 -3.74 -27.88 -30.39
C GLY A 171 -4.90 -28.38 -29.56
N GLU A 172 -4.91 -29.70 -29.36
CA GLU A 172 -5.94 -30.42 -28.62
C GLU A 172 -6.10 -29.92 -27.18
N THR A 173 -5.01 -29.50 -26.50
CA THR A 173 -5.06 -29.15 -25.08
C THR A 173 -4.50 -27.78 -24.71
N THR A 174 -5.15 -27.15 -23.73
CA THR A 174 -4.81 -25.83 -23.18
C THR A 174 -3.37 -25.76 -22.66
N LYS A 175 -2.84 -26.84 -22.05
CA LYS A 175 -1.49 -26.85 -21.45
C LYS A 175 -0.39 -26.60 -22.48
N ILE A 176 -0.50 -27.24 -23.64
CA ILE A 176 0.45 -27.08 -24.74
C ILE A 176 0.39 -25.64 -25.28
N ARG A 177 -0.82 -25.08 -25.47
CA ARG A 177 -0.99 -23.71 -25.94
C ARG A 177 -0.35 -22.70 -24.98
N VAL A 178 -0.59 -22.84 -23.67
CA VAL A 178 0.04 -21.98 -22.64
C VAL A 178 1.56 -22.11 -22.66
N ALA A 179 2.10 -23.34 -22.74
CA ALA A 179 3.54 -23.57 -22.80
C ALA A 179 4.17 -22.90 -24.03
N ALA A 180 3.51 -22.99 -25.19
CA ALA A 180 3.98 -22.34 -26.40
C ALA A 180 3.91 -20.80 -26.30
N THR A 181 2.81 -20.25 -25.77
CA THR A 181 2.65 -18.79 -25.56
C THR A 181 3.71 -18.21 -24.62
N GLN A 182 4.17 -18.98 -23.61
CA GLN A 182 5.22 -18.54 -22.68
C GLN A 182 6.49 -18.10 -23.40
N PHE A 183 6.89 -18.82 -24.46
CA PHE A 183 8.13 -18.57 -25.20
C PHE A 183 7.91 -17.76 -26.49
N MET A 184 6.66 -17.38 -26.80
CA MET A 184 6.35 -16.58 -27.97
C MET A 184 6.90 -15.15 -27.85
N SER A 185 7.48 -14.64 -28.94
CA SER A 185 7.95 -13.25 -29.07
C SER A 185 7.18 -12.43 -30.10
N ASP A 186 6.50 -13.06 -31.06
CA ASP A 186 5.74 -12.37 -32.10
C ASP A 186 4.51 -11.66 -31.50
N GLN A 187 4.52 -10.33 -31.53
CA GLN A 187 3.46 -9.49 -30.95
C GLN A 187 2.14 -9.57 -31.72
N ALA A 188 2.17 -9.81 -33.03
CA ALA A 188 0.96 -9.94 -33.84
C ALA A 188 0.23 -11.25 -33.52
N ILE A 189 0.97 -12.34 -33.35
CA ILE A 189 0.38 -13.63 -32.95
C ILE A 189 -0.11 -13.58 -31.50
N LEU A 190 0.68 -13.03 -30.57
CA LEU A 190 0.23 -12.82 -29.19
C LEU A 190 -1.08 -12.03 -29.14
N THR A 191 -1.21 -10.98 -29.96
CA THR A 191 -2.45 -10.20 -30.08
C THR A 191 -3.61 -11.07 -30.58
N LYS A 192 -3.42 -11.84 -31.66
CA LYS A 192 -4.46 -12.75 -32.17
C LYS A 192 -4.90 -13.78 -31.13
N MET A 193 -3.96 -14.35 -30.38
CA MET A 193 -4.26 -15.31 -29.31
C MET A 193 -5.02 -14.67 -28.16
N ALA A 194 -4.64 -13.45 -27.76
CA ALA A 194 -5.31 -12.70 -26.71
C ALA A 194 -6.79 -12.42 -27.03
N PHE A 195 -7.12 -12.14 -28.30
CA PHE A 195 -8.49 -11.91 -28.73
C PHE A 195 -9.30 -13.19 -28.95
N ASN A 196 -8.69 -14.22 -29.55
CA ASN A 196 -9.45 -15.28 -30.20
C ASN A 196 -9.23 -16.69 -29.61
N ASP A 197 -8.27 -16.91 -28.70
CA ASP A 197 -8.11 -18.26 -28.13
C ASP A 197 -9.36 -18.63 -27.31
N LYS A 198 -9.84 -19.85 -27.53
CA LYS A 198 -11.01 -20.40 -26.85
C LYS A 198 -10.84 -20.49 -25.33
N ASP A 199 -9.61 -20.62 -24.83
CA ASP A 199 -9.30 -20.80 -23.41
C ASP A 199 -8.77 -19.50 -22.77
N ALA A 200 -9.41 -19.11 -21.66
CA ALA A 200 -9.07 -17.90 -20.91
C ALA A 200 -7.62 -17.88 -20.42
N LYS A 201 -7.05 -19.03 -20.03
CA LYS A 201 -5.66 -19.11 -19.54
C LYS A 201 -4.67 -18.79 -20.65
N VAL A 202 -4.97 -19.20 -21.89
CA VAL A 202 -4.14 -18.88 -23.05
C VAL A 202 -4.26 -17.39 -23.37
N ARG A 203 -5.47 -16.83 -23.40
CA ARG A 203 -5.68 -15.39 -23.60
C ARG A 203 -4.92 -14.55 -22.59
N GLN A 204 -5.09 -14.83 -21.30
CA GLN A 204 -4.38 -14.13 -20.21
C GLN A 204 -2.87 -14.27 -20.34
N LYS A 205 -2.38 -15.47 -20.70
CA LYS A 205 -0.95 -15.68 -20.91
C LYS A 205 -0.42 -14.84 -22.07
N ALA A 206 -1.17 -14.79 -23.17
CA ALA A 206 -0.82 -13.97 -24.32
C ALA A 206 -0.78 -12.48 -23.95
N ILE A 207 -1.80 -11.97 -23.26
CA ILE A 207 -1.86 -10.58 -22.78
C ILE A 207 -0.64 -10.22 -21.92
N SER A 208 -0.24 -11.12 -21.00
CA SER A 208 0.94 -10.90 -20.13
C SER A 208 2.27 -10.79 -20.90
N ARG A 209 2.29 -11.21 -22.17
CA ARG A 209 3.46 -11.19 -23.06
C ARG A 209 3.39 -10.08 -24.11
N ILE A 210 2.26 -9.37 -24.22
CA ILE A 210 2.13 -8.22 -25.11
C ILE A 210 2.84 -7.03 -24.47
N ASN A 211 3.77 -6.41 -25.21
CA ASN A 211 4.48 -5.19 -24.80
C ASN A 211 4.11 -3.96 -25.62
N ASN A 212 3.34 -4.13 -26.70
CA ASN A 212 2.86 -3.03 -27.51
C ASN A 212 1.59 -2.41 -26.91
N GLN A 213 1.60 -1.09 -26.70
CA GLN A 213 0.49 -0.34 -26.13
C GLN A 213 -0.78 -0.36 -27.01
N LYS A 214 -0.65 -0.47 -28.34
CA LYS A 214 -1.82 -0.48 -29.25
C LYS A 214 -2.73 -1.70 -29.03
N PRO A 215 -2.22 -2.96 -29.10
CA PRO A 215 -3.03 -4.12 -28.74
C PRO A 215 -3.57 -4.10 -27.32
N LEU A 216 -2.78 -3.65 -26.33
CA LEU A 216 -3.24 -3.55 -24.94
C LEU A 216 -4.45 -2.61 -24.82
N ALA A 217 -4.39 -1.45 -25.49
CA ALA A 217 -5.50 -0.51 -25.56
C ALA A 217 -6.75 -1.15 -26.20
N SER A 218 -6.58 -1.84 -27.34
CA SER A 218 -7.69 -2.53 -27.99
C SER A 218 -8.33 -3.62 -27.11
N ILE A 219 -7.52 -4.38 -26.36
CA ILE A 219 -8.00 -5.41 -25.45
C ILE A 219 -8.72 -4.78 -24.25
N ALA A 220 -8.14 -3.74 -23.64
CA ALA A 220 -8.74 -3.03 -22.51
C ALA A 220 -10.13 -2.46 -22.86
N SER A 221 -10.31 -1.93 -24.07
CA SER A 221 -11.56 -1.35 -24.55
C SER A 221 -12.50 -2.34 -25.26
N SER A 222 -12.15 -3.63 -25.31
CA SER A 222 -12.95 -4.66 -25.98
C SER A 222 -14.11 -5.18 -25.12
N SER A 223 -14.94 -6.05 -25.71
CA SER A 223 -15.98 -6.81 -25.02
C SER A 223 -15.49 -8.14 -24.41
N LEU A 224 -14.17 -8.36 -24.32
CA LEU A 224 -13.60 -9.53 -23.65
C LEU A 224 -14.01 -9.57 -22.16
N PRO A 225 -13.96 -10.74 -21.50
CA PRO A 225 -14.31 -10.81 -20.08
C PRO A 225 -13.40 -9.91 -19.21
N PRO A 226 -13.88 -9.48 -18.03
CA PRO A 226 -13.16 -8.50 -17.21
C PRO A 226 -11.73 -8.90 -16.85
N GLN A 227 -11.43 -10.20 -16.71
CA GLN A 227 -10.09 -10.65 -16.34
C GLN A 227 -9.04 -10.34 -17.41
N GLU A 228 -9.37 -10.56 -18.68
CA GLU A 228 -8.51 -10.26 -19.83
C GLU A 228 -8.30 -8.75 -19.98
N ARG A 229 -9.37 -7.98 -19.81
CA ARG A 229 -9.32 -6.51 -19.87
C ARG A 229 -8.47 -5.93 -18.72
N ILE A 230 -8.64 -6.42 -17.49
CA ILE A 230 -7.80 -6.07 -16.34
C ILE A 230 -6.33 -6.42 -16.60
N ALA A 231 -6.05 -7.59 -17.16
CA ALA A 231 -4.69 -8.00 -17.48
C ALA A 231 -4.03 -7.02 -18.48
N ALA A 232 -4.79 -6.51 -19.45
CA ALA A 232 -4.29 -5.50 -20.38
C ALA A 232 -4.08 -4.13 -19.69
N ILE A 233 -5.04 -3.68 -18.88
CA ILE A 233 -4.99 -2.41 -18.13
C ILE A 233 -3.75 -2.33 -17.23
N ARG A 234 -3.35 -3.44 -16.60
CA ARG A 234 -2.16 -3.49 -15.73
C ARG A 234 -0.86 -3.11 -16.44
N ASN A 235 -0.77 -3.35 -17.75
CA ASN A 235 0.39 -3.02 -18.58
C ASN A 235 0.14 -1.82 -19.51
N LEU A 236 -1.04 -1.21 -19.43
CA LEU A 236 -1.38 -0.02 -20.22
C LEU A 236 -0.78 1.23 -19.58
N GLU A 237 -0.21 2.10 -20.41
CA GLU A 237 0.46 3.34 -19.99
C GLU A 237 -0.31 4.61 -20.40
N ASN A 238 -1.20 4.50 -21.40
CA ASN A 238 -1.98 5.61 -21.91
C ASN A 238 -2.92 6.17 -20.84
N GLN A 239 -2.53 7.28 -20.22
CA GLN A 239 -3.25 7.92 -19.11
C GLN A 239 -4.65 8.40 -19.50
N GLN A 240 -4.82 8.91 -20.72
CA GLN A 240 -6.14 9.36 -21.19
C GLN A 240 -7.10 8.18 -21.36
N LEU A 241 -6.64 7.07 -21.95
CA LEU A 241 -7.47 5.88 -22.09
C LEU A 241 -7.81 5.26 -20.72
N LEU A 242 -6.85 5.24 -19.78
CA LEU A 242 -7.11 4.81 -18.41
C LEU A 242 -8.16 5.69 -17.73
N PHE A 243 -8.14 7.00 -17.97
CA PHE A 243 -9.16 7.93 -17.48
C PHE A 243 -10.52 7.65 -18.10
N ASP A 244 -10.59 7.46 -19.42
CA ASP A 244 -11.85 7.21 -20.13
C ASP A 244 -12.51 5.90 -19.66
N LEU A 245 -11.71 4.84 -19.48
CA LEU A 245 -12.14 3.57 -18.91
C LEU A 245 -12.61 3.74 -17.46
N ALA A 246 -11.86 4.47 -16.63
CA ALA A 246 -12.24 4.75 -15.25
C ALA A 246 -13.54 5.56 -15.13
N MET A 247 -13.84 6.42 -16.11
CA MET A 247 -14.99 7.31 -16.08
C MET A 247 -16.27 6.66 -16.62
N SER A 248 -16.16 5.74 -17.57
CA SER A 248 -17.30 5.28 -18.37
C SER A 248 -17.50 3.77 -18.45
N ASP A 249 -16.55 2.96 -17.95
CA ASP A 249 -16.72 1.51 -18.03
C ASP A 249 -17.89 1.03 -17.17
N ARG A 250 -18.68 0.11 -17.75
CA ARG A 250 -19.86 -0.47 -17.06
C ARG A 250 -19.45 -1.41 -15.94
N ASP A 251 -18.26 -2.01 -16.01
CA ASP A 251 -17.74 -2.89 -14.98
C ASP A 251 -16.93 -2.08 -13.94
N SER A 252 -17.43 -2.05 -12.71
CA SER A 252 -16.79 -1.32 -11.61
C SER A 252 -15.35 -1.79 -11.30
N LEU A 253 -15.02 -3.07 -11.55
CA LEU A 253 -13.67 -3.59 -11.33
C LEU A 253 -12.71 -3.04 -12.39
N ILE A 254 -13.16 -2.93 -13.63
CA ILE A 254 -12.39 -2.32 -14.72
C ILE A 254 -12.15 -0.85 -14.44
N ALA A 255 -13.21 -0.12 -14.10
CA ALA A 255 -13.11 1.30 -13.82
C ALA A 255 -12.13 1.59 -12.66
N ILE A 256 -12.20 0.80 -11.57
CA ILE A 256 -11.29 0.94 -10.43
C ILE A 256 -9.86 0.54 -10.78
N GLU A 257 -9.66 -0.54 -11.55
CA GLU A 257 -8.31 -0.96 -11.94
C GLU A 257 -7.65 0.08 -12.85
N ALA A 258 -8.39 0.65 -13.81
CA ALA A 258 -7.92 1.74 -14.64
C ALA A 258 -7.54 2.97 -13.81
N ALA A 259 -8.39 3.33 -12.84
CA ALA A 259 -8.13 4.46 -11.96
C ALA A 259 -6.90 4.29 -11.05
N LYS A 260 -6.58 3.04 -10.62
CA LYS A 260 -5.33 2.77 -9.87
C LYS A 260 -4.07 2.95 -10.72
N LYS A 261 -4.18 2.82 -12.03
CA LYS A 261 -3.07 2.97 -12.98
C LYS A 261 -2.88 4.41 -13.45
N LEU A 262 -3.80 5.32 -13.09
CA LEU A 262 -3.61 6.75 -13.29
C LEU A 262 -2.50 7.27 -12.36
N THR A 263 -1.49 7.85 -12.96
CA THR A 263 -0.39 8.57 -12.27
C THR A 263 -0.50 10.08 -12.50
N ASP A 264 -1.23 10.50 -13.53
CA ASP A 264 -1.54 11.90 -13.77
C ASP A 264 -2.50 12.43 -12.68
N GLN A 265 -2.01 13.39 -11.91
CA GLN A 265 -2.70 13.96 -10.76
C GLN A 265 -3.93 14.79 -11.16
N ASP A 266 -3.87 15.47 -12.30
CA ASP A 266 -4.98 16.30 -12.78
C ASP A 266 -6.10 15.41 -13.35
N LEU A 267 -5.77 14.32 -14.04
CA LEU A 267 -6.75 13.30 -14.43
C LEU A 267 -7.37 12.60 -13.22
N LEU A 268 -6.59 12.27 -12.19
CA LEU A 268 -7.13 11.71 -10.93
C LEU A 268 -8.10 12.67 -10.24
N TYR A 269 -7.73 13.95 -10.14
CA TYR A 269 -8.59 14.97 -9.57
C TYR A 269 -9.87 15.14 -10.40
N LYS A 270 -9.73 15.24 -11.73
CA LYS A 270 -10.85 15.36 -12.67
C LYS A 270 -11.82 14.19 -12.56
N LEU A 271 -11.29 12.97 -12.54
CA LEU A 271 -12.07 11.73 -12.40
C LEU A 271 -12.87 11.80 -11.10
N PHE A 272 -12.23 12.15 -9.99
CA PHE A 272 -12.91 12.27 -8.72
C PHE A 272 -13.98 13.36 -8.71
N SER A 273 -13.73 14.53 -9.30
CA SER A 273 -14.69 15.63 -9.32
C SER A 273 -15.90 15.33 -10.19
N GLU A 274 -15.69 14.76 -11.38
CA GLU A 274 -16.72 14.60 -12.42
C GLU A 274 -17.53 13.30 -12.30
N HIS A 275 -16.98 12.24 -11.67
CA HIS A 275 -17.69 10.98 -11.51
C HIS A 275 -19.02 11.17 -10.74
N LYS A 276 -20.09 10.48 -11.14
CA LYS A 276 -21.41 10.66 -10.49
C LYS A 276 -21.64 9.70 -9.32
N ASP A 277 -21.05 8.51 -9.40
CA ASP A 277 -21.19 7.48 -8.37
C ASP A 277 -20.36 7.82 -7.12
N LYS A 278 -21.02 7.88 -5.96
CA LYS A 278 -20.42 8.15 -4.66
C LYS A 278 -19.62 6.97 -4.13
N ASP A 279 -20.05 5.74 -4.38
CA ASP A 279 -19.35 4.55 -3.92
C ASP A 279 -18.04 4.35 -4.70
N PHE A 280 -18.06 4.63 -6.01
CA PHE A 280 -16.85 4.74 -6.80
C PHE A 280 -15.87 5.78 -6.24
N LYS A 281 -16.32 7.01 -5.94
CA LYS A 281 -15.45 8.05 -5.34
C LYS A 281 -14.85 7.61 -4.01
N LYS A 282 -15.63 6.95 -3.17
CA LYS A 282 -15.16 6.40 -1.89
C LYS A 282 -14.09 5.31 -2.12
N ALA A 283 -14.33 4.40 -3.07
CA ALA A 283 -13.36 3.39 -3.46
C ALA A 283 -12.09 4.02 -4.04
N LEU A 284 -12.20 5.09 -4.83
CA LEU A 284 -11.07 5.81 -5.41
C LEU A 284 -10.17 6.43 -4.33
N LEU A 285 -10.77 7.11 -3.33
CA LEU A 285 -10.04 7.61 -2.15
C LEU A 285 -9.39 6.48 -1.34
N GLN A 286 -10.01 5.30 -1.30
CA GLN A 286 -9.49 4.18 -0.52
C GLN A 286 -8.45 3.34 -1.26
N LYS A 287 -8.42 3.33 -2.59
CA LYS A 287 -7.64 2.35 -3.36
C LYS A 287 -6.66 2.97 -4.36
N ALA A 288 -6.85 4.22 -4.78
CA ALA A 288 -6.05 4.84 -5.83
C ALA A 288 -5.41 6.16 -5.39
N ILE A 289 -6.16 7.09 -4.79
CA ILE A 289 -5.65 8.43 -4.49
C ILE A 289 -4.83 8.43 -3.19
N ARG A 290 -3.53 8.67 -3.30
CA ARG A 290 -2.59 8.83 -2.17
C ARG A 290 -1.78 10.11 -2.21
N ASP A 291 -1.73 10.75 -3.37
CA ASP A 291 -1.05 12.01 -3.56
C ASP A 291 -1.67 13.11 -2.67
N GLN A 292 -0.80 13.84 -1.96
CA GLN A 292 -1.24 14.82 -0.96
C GLN A 292 -1.78 16.10 -1.62
N GLU A 293 -1.31 16.46 -2.81
CA GLU A 293 -1.79 17.62 -3.55
C GLU A 293 -3.19 17.35 -4.12
N VAL A 294 -3.41 16.16 -4.70
CA VAL A 294 -4.75 15.75 -5.16
C VAL A 294 -5.73 15.70 -3.98
N LEU A 295 -5.34 15.13 -2.84
CA LEU A 295 -6.17 15.11 -1.64
C LEU A 295 -6.48 16.52 -1.12
N GLU A 296 -5.50 17.44 -1.17
CA GLU A 296 -5.70 18.86 -0.84
C GLU A 296 -6.76 19.48 -1.77
N LYS A 297 -6.57 19.38 -3.09
CA LYS A 297 -7.51 19.89 -4.11
C LYS A 297 -8.93 19.35 -3.87
N ILE A 298 -9.06 18.06 -3.59
CA ILE A 298 -10.35 17.42 -3.27
C ILE A 298 -11.00 18.01 -2.03
N VAL A 299 -10.24 18.21 -0.95
CA VAL A 299 -10.79 18.75 0.31
C VAL A 299 -11.21 20.21 0.15
N LEU A 300 -10.45 21.00 -0.61
CA LEU A 300 -10.77 22.40 -0.87
C LEU A 300 -12.03 22.57 -1.72
N ASN A 301 -12.18 21.77 -2.77
CA ASN A 301 -13.24 21.94 -3.77
C ASN A 301 -14.50 21.08 -3.50
N GLY A 302 -14.39 20.00 -2.73
CA GLY A 302 -15.45 19.00 -2.61
C GLY A 302 -16.57 19.28 -1.60
N GLY A 303 -16.40 20.26 -0.71
CA GLY A 303 -17.37 20.62 0.33
C GLY A 303 -17.53 19.58 1.47
N TYR A 304 -17.88 20.04 2.68
CA TYR A 304 -17.90 19.22 3.91
C TYR A 304 -18.72 17.93 3.84
N ARG A 305 -19.86 17.94 3.13
CA ARG A 305 -20.79 16.80 3.11
C ARG A 305 -20.24 15.61 2.34
N ASN A 306 -19.27 15.82 1.45
CA ASN A 306 -18.96 14.80 0.45
C ASN A 306 -17.72 13.97 0.81
N TYR A 307 -16.66 14.55 1.42
CA TYR A 307 -15.37 13.83 1.52
C TYR A 307 -14.61 13.96 2.86
N PRO A 308 -15.22 13.59 4.01
CA PRO A 308 -14.47 13.42 5.26
C PRO A 308 -13.33 12.39 5.10
N ASP A 309 -13.49 11.44 4.18
CA ASP A 309 -12.51 10.40 3.87
C ASP A 309 -11.23 10.96 3.21
N ALA A 310 -11.33 11.99 2.36
CA ALA A 310 -10.13 12.62 1.78
C ALA A 310 -9.27 13.26 2.87
N LEU A 311 -9.90 13.98 3.80
CA LEU A 311 -9.20 14.56 4.95
C LEU A 311 -8.61 13.48 5.87
N LYS A 312 -9.16 12.25 5.90
CA LYS A 312 -8.57 11.12 6.65
C LYS A 312 -7.19 10.77 6.13
N PHE A 313 -7.00 10.77 4.80
CA PHE A 313 -5.74 10.42 4.13
C PHE A 313 -4.79 11.62 3.94
N LEU A 314 -5.26 12.85 4.11
CA LEU A 314 -4.40 14.03 4.13
C LEU A 314 -3.56 14.06 5.42
N THR A 315 -2.25 13.99 5.27
CA THR A 315 -1.24 13.93 6.34
C THR A 315 -0.17 15.01 6.21
N ASP A 316 0.05 15.53 5.01
CA ASP A 316 0.95 16.67 4.81
C ASP A 316 0.47 17.90 5.59
N GLN A 317 1.33 18.41 6.47
CA GLN A 317 0.95 19.49 7.39
C GLN A 317 0.80 20.83 6.67
N THR A 318 1.53 21.05 5.58
CA THR A 318 1.44 22.27 4.78
C THR A 318 0.09 22.33 4.06
N ALA A 319 -0.33 21.23 3.43
CA ALA A 319 -1.64 21.07 2.82
C ALA A 319 -2.76 21.21 3.87
N LEU A 320 -2.62 20.57 5.04
CA LEU A 320 -3.56 20.75 6.15
C LEU A 320 -3.65 22.22 6.60
N SER A 321 -2.53 22.95 6.60
CA SER A 321 -2.51 24.38 6.92
C SER A 321 -3.22 25.22 5.86
N LYS A 322 -3.06 24.91 4.56
CA LYS A 322 -3.81 25.58 3.49
C LYS A 322 -5.31 25.32 3.62
N VAL A 323 -5.72 24.08 3.88
CA VAL A 323 -7.12 23.72 4.16
C VAL A 323 -7.68 24.51 5.35
N ALA A 324 -6.90 24.70 6.41
CA ALA A 324 -7.33 25.48 7.57
C ALA A 324 -7.48 26.99 7.27
N LEU A 325 -6.69 27.53 6.33
CA LEU A 325 -6.69 28.93 5.94
C LEU A 325 -7.71 29.25 4.85
N ALA A 326 -8.05 28.29 3.98
CA ALA A 326 -8.88 28.51 2.81
C ALA A 326 -10.27 29.08 3.14
N ASP A 327 -10.67 30.09 2.36
CA ASP A 327 -12.01 30.65 2.40
C ASP A 327 -13.02 29.65 1.81
N GLY A 328 -14.25 29.63 2.31
CA GLY A 328 -15.29 28.66 1.90
C GLY A 328 -15.21 27.28 2.57
N THR A 329 -14.09 26.90 3.20
CA THR A 329 -14.03 25.64 3.97
C THR A 329 -14.77 25.76 5.30
N SER A 330 -15.60 24.75 5.61
CA SER A 330 -16.42 24.77 6.83
C SER A 330 -15.57 24.73 8.12
N PHE A 331 -16.08 25.32 9.20
CA PHE A 331 -15.46 25.30 10.52
C PHE A 331 -15.06 23.88 10.99
N ARG A 332 -15.89 22.87 10.70
CA ARG A 332 -15.63 21.47 11.08
C ARG A 332 -14.43 20.88 10.33
N ILE A 333 -14.26 21.15 9.03
CA ILE A 333 -13.06 20.75 8.27
C ILE A 333 -11.83 21.45 8.84
N LYS A 334 -11.88 22.79 9.00
CA LYS A 334 -10.76 23.57 9.53
C LYS A 334 -10.29 23.01 10.87
N ARG A 335 -11.21 22.73 11.80
CA ARG A 335 -10.89 22.14 13.11
C ARG A 335 -10.28 20.75 13.00
N LYS A 336 -10.78 19.88 12.12
CA LYS A 336 -10.20 18.54 11.91
C LYS A 336 -8.80 18.62 11.31
N ALA A 337 -8.59 19.48 10.32
CA ALA A 337 -7.28 19.70 9.70
C ALA A 337 -6.27 20.19 10.75
N ILE A 338 -6.63 21.23 11.51
CA ILE A 338 -5.82 21.76 12.61
C ILE A 338 -5.48 20.66 13.61
N GLY A 339 -6.43 19.79 13.97
CA GLY A 339 -6.21 18.68 14.89
C GLY A 339 -5.08 17.74 14.49
N LYS A 340 -4.78 17.64 13.20
CA LYS A 340 -3.67 16.84 12.65
C LYS A 340 -2.34 17.58 12.57
N ILE A 341 -2.34 18.92 12.57
CA ILE A 341 -1.13 19.74 12.54
C ILE A 341 -0.46 19.70 13.92
N LYS A 342 0.83 19.37 13.92
CA LYS A 342 1.73 19.34 15.08
C LYS A 342 2.76 20.47 15.04
N ASP A 343 3.13 20.91 13.85
CA ASP A 343 4.07 22.00 13.63
C ASP A 343 3.54 23.32 14.25
N PRO A 344 4.26 23.89 15.23
CA PRO A 344 3.82 25.09 15.91
C PRO A 344 3.83 26.35 15.02
N ASP A 345 4.68 26.41 13.98
CA ASP A 345 4.76 27.55 13.07
C ASP A 345 3.60 27.56 12.07
N LEU A 346 3.19 26.39 11.60
CA LEU A 346 1.96 26.26 10.80
C LEU A 346 0.72 26.63 11.63
N LEU A 347 0.64 26.15 12.87
CA LEU A 347 -0.41 26.53 13.81
C LEU A 347 -0.42 28.06 14.06
N MET A 348 0.76 28.66 14.25
CA MET A 348 0.93 30.09 14.38
C MET A 348 0.38 30.83 13.17
N LYS A 349 0.78 30.45 11.95
CA LYS A 349 0.32 31.07 10.70
C LYS A 349 -1.20 31.10 10.60
N ILE A 350 -1.86 30.01 11.00
CA ILE A 350 -3.32 29.93 11.04
C ILE A 350 -3.91 30.85 12.11
N ALA A 351 -3.38 30.82 13.34
CA ALA A 351 -3.87 31.65 14.44
C ALA A 351 -3.69 33.15 14.18
N LEU A 352 -2.63 33.56 13.49
CA LEU A 352 -2.37 34.95 13.13
C LEU A 352 -3.44 35.53 12.19
N ASN A 353 -4.00 34.69 11.31
CA ASN A 353 -4.89 35.11 10.23
C ASN A 353 -6.37 34.77 10.47
N SER A 354 -6.68 33.84 11.37
CA SER A 354 -8.05 33.38 11.58
C SER A 354 -8.92 34.45 12.26
N THR A 355 -10.11 34.70 11.68
CA THR A 355 -11.15 35.53 12.28
C THR A 355 -12.13 34.72 13.14
N GLN A 356 -12.13 33.39 13.00
CA GLN A 356 -13.11 32.51 13.64
C GLN A 356 -12.65 32.08 15.04
N LYS A 357 -13.47 32.40 16.05
CA LYS A 357 -13.15 32.15 17.46
C LYS A 357 -12.74 30.73 17.79
N GLY A 358 -13.54 29.75 17.39
CA GLY A 358 -13.23 28.35 17.69
C GLY A 358 -11.93 27.84 17.06
N ILE A 359 -11.40 28.50 16.02
CA ILE A 359 -10.18 28.10 15.33
C ILE A 359 -8.95 28.54 16.12
N TYR A 360 -8.79 29.85 16.35
CA TYR A 360 -7.62 30.33 17.10
C TYR A 360 -7.66 29.86 18.57
N ASP A 361 -8.84 29.66 19.16
CA ASP A 361 -8.97 29.11 20.51
C ASP A 361 -8.40 27.69 20.60
N ASN A 362 -8.75 26.83 19.64
CA ASN A 362 -8.25 25.46 19.58
C ASN A 362 -6.72 25.42 19.43
N ILE A 363 -6.19 26.29 18.58
CA ILE A 363 -4.75 26.39 18.32
C ILE A 363 -4.02 26.87 19.57
N ILE A 364 -4.41 28.02 20.13
CA ILE A 364 -3.79 28.59 21.33
C ILE A 364 -3.86 27.59 22.46
N PHE A 365 -4.97 26.88 22.65
CA PHE A 365 -5.10 25.84 23.67
C PHE A 365 -4.10 24.68 23.51
N ARG A 366 -3.67 24.33 22.30
CA ARG A 366 -2.73 23.23 22.03
C ARG A 366 -1.26 23.65 22.03
N LEU A 367 -0.96 24.91 21.69
CA LEU A 367 0.42 25.41 21.60
C LEU A 367 1.15 25.34 22.95
N LYS A 368 2.41 24.88 22.92
CA LYS A 368 3.27 24.82 24.12
C LYS A 368 4.46 25.78 24.06
N SER A 369 4.94 26.12 22.86
CA SER A 369 6.06 27.07 22.70
C SER A 369 5.65 28.47 23.18
N PRO A 370 6.37 29.03 24.17
CA PRO A 370 6.12 30.39 24.62
C PRO A 370 6.51 31.43 23.56
N GLU A 371 7.51 31.18 22.72
CA GLU A 371 7.93 32.06 21.63
C GLU A 371 6.80 32.24 20.61
N VAL A 372 6.19 31.12 20.19
CA VAL A 372 5.06 31.14 19.26
C VAL A 372 3.84 31.83 19.87
N LEU A 373 3.53 31.57 21.14
CA LEU A 373 2.47 32.29 21.85
C LEU A 373 2.73 33.80 21.91
N ALA A 374 3.98 34.22 22.14
CA ALA A 374 4.35 35.63 22.15
C ALA A 374 4.19 36.28 20.76
N GLN A 375 4.55 35.57 19.68
CA GLN A 375 4.30 36.05 18.32
C GLN A 375 2.81 36.22 18.02
N ILE A 376 1.97 35.25 18.42
CA ILE A 376 0.50 35.37 18.30
C ILE A 376 0.01 36.58 19.11
N ALA A 377 0.49 36.76 20.34
CA ALA A 377 0.12 37.87 21.21
C ALA A 377 0.43 39.25 20.61
N LEU A 378 1.49 39.37 19.80
CA LEU A 378 1.89 40.64 19.18
C LEU A 378 1.28 40.87 17.80
N LYS A 379 1.16 39.81 16.99
CA LYS A 379 0.91 39.94 15.54
C LYS A 379 -0.46 39.45 15.07
N ALA A 380 -1.23 38.74 15.88
CA ALA A 380 -2.51 38.18 15.40
C ALA A 380 -3.49 39.29 15.02
N LYS A 381 -4.17 39.15 13.87
CA LYS A 381 -5.17 40.12 13.40
C LYS A 381 -6.32 40.27 14.37
N ASN A 382 -6.78 39.15 14.95
CA ASN A 382 -7.88 39.13 15.91
C ASN A 382 -7.44 39.57 17.32
N LYS A 383 -8.13 40.57 17.90
CA LYS A 383 -7.84 41.10 19.24
C LYS A 383 -7.98 40.02 20.34
N GLU A 384 -9.01 39.17 20.29
CA GLU A 384 -9.27 38.11 21.28
C GLU A 384 -8.18 37.03 21.26
N ALA A 385 -7.71 36.65 20.07
CA ALA A 385 -6.59 35.72 19.93
C ALA A 385 -5.32 36.23 20.62
N ARG A 386 -5.00 37.52 20.45
CA ARG A 386 -3.85 38.15 21.14
C ARG A 386 -3.99 38.06 22.67
N LEU A 387 -5.15 38.43 23.21
CA LEU A 387 -5.39 38.41 24.66
C LEU A 387 -5.30 36.99 25.24
N LYS A 388 -5.82 35.98 24.53
CA LYS A 388 -5.73 34.58 24.96
C LYS A 388 -4.31 34.03 24.92
N ALA A 389 -3.53 34.42 23.91
CA ALA A 389 -2.12 34.05 23.84
C ALA A 389 -1.33 34.64 25.03
N ILE A 390 -1.58 35.91 25.40
CA ILE A 390 -0.99 36.54 26.60
C ILE A 390 -1.39 35.78 27.88
N CYS A 391 -2.66 35.41 28.02
CA CYS A 391 -3.13 34.68 29.21
C CYS A 391 -2.49 33.29 29.35
N LYS A 392 -2.13 32.66 28.23
CA LYS A 392 -1.50 31.34 28.22
C LYS A 392 0.02 31.40 28.38
N LEU A 393 0.66 32.49 27.99
CA LEU A 393 2.11 32.65 28.00
C LEU A 393 2.67 32.51 29.42
N ASN A 394 3.65 31.62 29.58
CA ASN A 394 4.35 31.29 30.84
C ASN A 394 5.83 31.66 30.75
N ASN A 395 6.14 32.88 30.32
CA ASN A 395 7.51 33.37 30.22
C ASN A 395 7.53 34.88 30.55
N CYS A 396 8.22 35.25 31.63
CA CYS A 396 8.23 36.61 32.15
C CYS A 396 8.95 37.60 31.22
N ASP A 397 10.00 37.17 30.52
CA ASP A 397 10.77 38.03 29.62
C ASP A 397 9.95 38.35 28.36
N LEU A 398 9.29 37.34 27.79
CA LEU A 398 8.40 37.52 26.64
C LEU A 398 7.16 38.37 27.01
N LEU A 399 6.59 38.19 28.21
CA LEU A 399 5.52 39.07 28.72
C LEU A 399 5.99 40.51 28.90
N SER A 400 7.22 40.71 29.38
CA SER A 400 7.84 42.03 29.52
C SER A 400 8.10 42.68 28.16
N SER A 401 8.50 41.90 27.15
CA SER A 401 8.58 42.35 25.76
C SER A 401 7.22 42.80 25.22
N ILE A 402 6.15 42.04 25.49
CA ILE A 402 4.78 42.41 25.09
C ILE A 402 4.34 43.72 25.75
N LEU A 403 4.67 43.95 27.03
CA LEU A 403 4.38 45.21 27.72
C LEU A 403 5.02 46.43 27.03
N LYS A 404 6.26 46.28 26.56
CA LYS A 404 7.01 47.32 25.87
C LYS A 404 6.44 47.56 24.46
N ASN A 405 6.17 46.49 23.72
CA ASN A 405 5.92 46.54 22.28
C ASN A 405 4.44 46.62 21.88
N SER A 406 3.50 46.20 22.72
CA SER A 406 2.07 46.27 22.39
C SER A 406 1.60 47.74 22.35
N LYS A 407 0.81 48.10 21.34
CA LYS A 407 0.13 49.42 21.28
C LYS A 407 -1.19 49.44 22.06
N SER A 408 -1.72 48.27 22.43
CA SER A 408 -3.02 48.15 23.09
C SER A 408 -2.89 48.25 24.60
N LYS A 409 -3.54 49.27 25.19
CA LYS A 409 -3.64 49.41 26.65
C LYS A 409 -4.21 48.14 27.30
N ARG A 410 -5.14 47.45 26.63
CA ARG A 410 -5.77 46.23 27.13
C ARG A 410 -4.78 45.06 27.20
N GLU A 411 -4.01 44.86 26.14
CA GLU A 411 -2.97 43.81 26.08
C GLU A 411 -1.90 44.06 27.16
N LYS A 412 -1.46 45.32 27.33
CA LYS A 412 -0.54 45.68 28.41
C LYS A 412 -1.11 45.33 29.79
N LYS A 413 -2.36 45.69 30.08
CA LYS A 413 -2.98 45.36 31.37
C LYS A 413 -3.08 43.84 31.59
N ILE A 414 -3.44 43.05 30.56
CA ILE A 414 -3.49 41.59 30.68
C ILE A 414 -2.09 40.99 30.86
N ALA A 415 -1.06 41.52 30.18
CA ALA A 415 0.32 41.08 30.37
C ALA A 415 0.81 41.38 31.81
N THR A 416 0.46 42.54 32.37
CA THR A 416 0.74 42.86 33.78
C THR A 416 0.04 41.90 34.72
N LEU A 417 -1.24 41.57 34.48
CA LEU A 417 -1.97 40.57 35.25
C LEU A 417 -1.31 39.20 35.14
N ARG A 418 -0.85 38.81 33.95
CA ARG A 418 -0.18 37.52 33.78
C ARG A 418 1.14 37.48 34.55
N LEU A 419 1.93 38.54 34.51
CA LEU A 419 3.15 38.65 35.33
C LEU A 419 2.85 38.57 36.83
N MET A 420 1.74 39.14 37.31
CA MET A 420 1.31 38.94 38.72
C MET A 420 1.08 37.47 39.04
N THR A 421 0.44 36.72 38.14
CA THR A 421 0.17 35.29 38.36
C THR A 421 1.39 34.39 38.29
N LEU A 422 2.52 34.90 37.78
CA LEU A 422 3.80 34.20 37.68
C LEU A 422 4.81 34.69 38.72
N ASP A 423 4.45 35.65 39.59
CA ASP A 423 5.31 36.15 40.66
C ASP A 423 5.63 35.00 41.63
N SER A 424 6.91 34.65 41.74
CA SER A 424 7.36 33.49 42.52
C SER A 424 6.96 33.59 43.98
N ALA A 425 7.09 34.76 44.60
CA ALA A 425 6.71 34.96 45.99
C ALA A 425 5.21 34.72 46.22
N LEU A 426 4.36 35.17 45.30
CA LEU A 426 2.93 34.90 45.37
C LEU A 426 2.62 33.41 45.12
N VAL A 427 3.23 32.81 44.11
CA VAL A 427 3.03 31.38 43.78
C VAL A 427 3.49 30.47 44.93
N ASP A 428 4.56 30.82 45.64
CA ASP A 428 5.02 30.10 46.83
C ASP A 428 4.02 30.13 47.98
N ILE A 429 3.16 31.15 48.03
CA ILE A 429 2.18 31.33 49.11
C ILE A 429 0.86 30.64 48.75
N VAL A 430 0.30 30.94 47.57
CA VAL A 430 -1.05 30.49 47.21
C VAL A 430 -1.07 29.30 46.25
N GLY A 431 0.11 28.81 45.85
CA GLY A 431 0.28 27.80 44.82
C GLY A 431 0.05 28.35 43.42
N LYS A 432 -0.40 27.48 42.51
CA LYS A 432 -0.53 27.81 41.09
C LYS A 432 -1.75 28.70 40.83
N ILE A 433 -1.55 29.85 40.19
CA ILE A 433 -2.63 30.78 39.82
C ILE A 433 -2.96 30.67 38.34
N ARG A 434 -4.25 30.59 38.01
CA ARG A 434 -4.74 30.65 36.63
C ARG A 434 -5.31 32.02 36.32
N LEU A 435 -4.90 32.58 35.18
CA LEU A 435 -5.56 33.70 34.52
C LEU A 435 -6.37 33.15 33.35
N THR A 436 -7.69 33.36 33.33
CA THR A 436 -8.52 33.06 32.14
C THR A 436 -9.12 34.32 31.56
N PHE A 437 -9.37 34.28 30.25
CA PHE A 437 -10.06 35.31 29.48
C PHE A 437 -11.19 34.62 28.72
N ASP A 438 -12.39 34.74 29.26
CA ASP A 438 -13.57 34.05 28.76
C ASP A 438 -14.61 35.06 28.26
N TRP A 439 -15.46 34.60 27.35
CA TRP A 439 -16.61 35.38 26.87
C TRP A 439 -17.86 34.60 27.24
N GLU A 440 -18.76 35.25 27.96
CA GLU A 440 -19.97 34.70 28.57
C GLU A 440 -21.17 35.51 28.09
N MET A 441 -22.18 34.84 27.51
CA MET A 441 -23.50 35.43 27.29
C MET A 441 -24.28 35.43 28.60
N LYS A 442 -24.79 36.60 29.01
CA LYS A 442 -25.63 36.73 30.20
C LYS A 442 -27.02 37.22 29.83
N LYS A 443 -28.04 36.52 30.33
CA LYS A 443 -29.44 36.92 30.27
C LYS A 443 -29.81 37.62 31.57
N ASN A 444 -30.24 38.87 31.50
CA ASN A 444 -30.81 39.57 32.65
C ASN A 444 -32.32 39.74 32.46
N TYR A 445 -33.07 39.42 33.51
CA TYR A 445 -34.51 39.64 33.61
C TYR A 445 -34.74 40.87 34.48
N TYR A 446 -35.57 41.82 34.03
CA TYR A 446 -36.00 42.96 34.82
C TYR A 446 -37.46 42.79 35.19
N GLY A 447 -37.73 42.61 36.48
CA GLY A 447 -39.06 42.73 37.06
C GLY A 447 -39.10 43.92 38.00
N ARG A 448 -39.94 44.90 37.70
CA ARG A 448 -40.54 45.77 38.70
C ARG A 448 -42.04 45.63 38.50
N ASP A 449 -42.69 45.11 39.53
CA ASP A 449 -44.12 45.34 39.79
C ASP A 449 -45.08 44.51 38.91
N GLY A 450 -45.24 43.23 39.26
CA GLY A 450 -46.51 42.45 39.16
C GLY A 450 -47.23 42.25 37.81
N LYS A 451 -46.81 42.88 36.71
CA LYS A 451 -47.42 42.73 35.37
C LYS A 451 -46.31 42.58 34.33
N THR A 452 -45.83 41.36 34.16
CA THR A 452 -44.67 40.98 33.33
C THR A 452 -44.90 41.26 31.84
N LYS A 453 -44.15 42.24 31.29
CA LYS A 453 -43.58 42.14 29.95
C LYS A 453 -42.11 41.73 30.11
N GLU A 454 -41.78 40.49 29.75
CA GLU A 454 -40.42 39.97 29.81
C GLU A 454 -39.53 40.64 28.76
N ALA A 455 -38.69 41.58 29.18
CA ALA A 455 -37.56 42.04 28.36
C ALA A 455 -36.33 41.19 28.70
N VAL A 456 -36.09 40.12 27.94
CA VAL A 456 -34.84 39.35 28.00
C VAL A 456 -33.74 40.18 27.36
N VAL A 457 -32.90 40.79 28.19
CA VAL A 457 -31.76 41.54 27.69
C VAL A 457 -30.53 40.65 27.73
N ASN A 458 -30.08 40.22 26.54
CA ASN A 458 -28.81 39.52 26.37
C ASN A 458 -27.67 40.55 26.41
N TYR A 459 -26.69 40.32 27.27
CA TYR A 459 -25.43 41.05 27.27
C TYR A 459 -24.29 40.07 26.96
N GLU A 460 -23.40 40.47 26.08
CA GLU A 460 -22.11 39.82 25.92
C GLU A 460 -21.21 40.32 27.04
N SER A 461 -20.61 39.39 27.78
CA SER A 461 -19.67 39.76 28.83
C SER A 461 -18.32 39.08 28.67
N ILE A 462 -17.24 39.84 28.81
CA ILE A 462 -15.91 39.27 28.88
C ILE A 462 -15.54 39.16 30.36
N VAL A 463 -15.08 38.00 30.80
CA VAL A 463 -14.71 37.77 32.19
C VAL A 463 -13.24 37.39 32.26
N ILE A 464 -12.49 38.15 33.05
CA ILE A 464 -11.13 37.80 33.43
C ILE A 464 -11.20 37.20 34.82
N LYS A 465 -10.72 35.96 35.00
CA LYS A 465 -10.72 35.26 36.29
C LYS A 465 -9.30 34.98 36.74
N LEU A 466 -9.03 35.27 38.00
CA LEU A 466 -7.80 34.97 38.72
C LEU A 466 -8.15 34.08 39.90
N GLY A 467 -7.56 32.89 39.98
CA GLY A 467 -7.87 31.94 41.05
C GLY A 467 -6.81 30.88 41.25
N ALA A 468 -6.79 30.33 42.46
CA ALA A 468 -5.91 29.24 42.84
C ALA A 468 -6.36 27.92 42.19
N MET A 469 -5.42 27.11 41.75
CA MET A 469 -5.69 25.81 41.13
C MET A 469 -5.54 24.64 42.11
N ASN A 470 -6.32 23.58 41.89
CA ASN A 470 -6.10 22.28 42.48
C ASN A 470 -4.99 21.49 41.74
N SER A 471 -4.65 20.31 42.26
CA SER A 471 -3.68 19.37 41.64
C SER A 471 -4.06 18.94 40.22
N LYS A 472 -5.35 19.03 39.86
CA LYS A 472 -5.87 18.72 38.51
C LYS A 472 -5.89 19.94 37.57
N GLY A 473 -5.39 21.12 37.99
CA GLY A 473 -5.35 22.34 37.17
C GLY A 473 -6.70 23.03 36.96
N GLN A 474 -7.70 22.70 37.78
CA GLN A 474 -9.01 23.33 37.82
C GLN A 474 -9.06 24.36 38.95
N PHE A 475 -9.91 25.38 38.84
CA PHE A 475 -10.20 26.25 39.98
C PHE A 475 -10.78 25.38 41.11
N LYS A 476 -10.26 25.52 42.33
CA LYS A 476 -10.83 24.87 43.51
C LYS A 476 -12.27 25.41 43.71
N GLY A 477 -13.24 24.54 44.03
CA GLY A 477 -14.48 24.88 44.77
C GLY A 477 -15.43 26.01 44.36
N GLY A 478 -15.34 26.67 43.20
CA GLY A 478 -16.27 27.73 42.80
C GLY A 478 -15.86 29.15 43.25
N ARG A 479 -16.77 29.95 43.82
CA ARG A 479 -16.53 31.38 44.17
C ARG A 479 -15.51 31.58 45.31
N SER A 480 -15.26 30.56 46.15
CA SER A 480 -14.38 30.63 47.32
C SER A 480 -12.90 30.78 46.98
N ASP A 481 -12.44 30.20 45.87
CA ASP A 481 -11.03 30.17 45.46
C ASP A 481 -10.71 31.11 44.29
N LEU A 482 -11.74 31.85 43.84
CA LEU A 482 -11.58 33.01 42.98
C LEU A 482 -10.96 34.13 43.82
N LEU A 483 -9.75 34.53 43.44
CA LEU A 483 -9.01 35.61 44.10
C LEU A 483 -9.48 36.97 43.61
N SER A 484 -9.77 37.08 42.33
CA SER A 484 -10.31 38.29 41.71
C SER A 484 -10.96 37.96 40.38
N TYR A 485 -11.90 38.80 39.95
CA TYR A 485 -12.38 38.77 38.57
C TYR A 485 -12.73 40.17 38.08
N ALA A 486 -12.71 40.35 36.77
CA ALA A 486 -13.18 41.57 36.12
C ALA A 486 -14.20 41.19 35.04
N ILE A 487 -15.32 41.92 34.97
CA ILE A 487 -16.37 41.72 33.97
C ILE A 487 -16.44 42.97 33.09
N PHE A 488 -16.47 42.75 31.77
CA PHE A 488 -16.84 43.75 30.78
C PHE A 488 -18.22 43.37 30.25
N GLN A 489 -19.14 44.31 30.03
CA GLN A 489 -20.47 44.05 29.47
C GLN A 489 -20.70 44.89 28.21
N GLY A 490 -21.40 44.35 27.21
CA GLY A 490 -21.80 45.05 25.98
C GLY A 490 -23.10 44.50 25.37
N HIS A 491 -23.78 45.29 24.53
CA HIS A 491 -25.04 44.91 23.86
C HIS A 491 -24.82 44.29 22.47
N PRO A 492 -25.65 43.31 22.04
CA PRO A 492 -25.62 42.79 20.68
C PRO A 492 -26.22 43.83 19.71
N GLY A 493 -25.46 44.28 18.71
CA GLY A 493 -25.95 45.13 17.61
C GLY A 493 -25.45 46.58 17.61
N SER A 494 -24.88 47.07 18.70
CA SER A 494 -24.21 48.37 18.76
C SER A 494 -22.88 48.25 19.50
N MET A 495 -21.90 47.63 18.86
CA MET A 495 -20.50 47.79 19.28
C MET A 495 -20.04 49.21 18.96
N ARG A 496 -20.49 50.19 19.75
CA ARG A 496 -19.70 51.41 19.97
C ARG A 496 -18.74 51.14 21.13
N GLU A 497 -17.53 51.67 21.04
CA GLU A 497 -16.46 51.52 22.03
C GLU A 497 -16.77 52.30 23.32
N ASP A 498 -17.91 51.99 23.94
CA ASP A 498 -18.42 52.68 25.09
C ASP A 498 -18.59 51.68 26.25
N PHE A 499 -17.57 51.68 27.10
CA PHE A 499 -17.40 50.79 28.23
C PHE A 499 -18.48 51.13 29.30
N GLY A 500 -18.87 50.16 30.15
CA GLY A 500 -19.96 50.29 31.13
C GLY A 500 -20.03 49.12 32.10
N VAL A 501 -20.09 49.37 33.41
CA VAL A 501 -20.63 48.41 34.41
C VAL A 501 -21.77 49.09 35.14
N LEU A 502 -22.87 48.37 35.34
CA LEU A 502 -23.97 48.78 36.20
C LEU A 502 -23.97 47.92 37.47
N LYS A 503 -24.38 48.43 38.62
CA LYS A 503 -25.42 49.46 38.82
C LYS A 503 -24.88 50.49 39.82
N THR A 504 -24.75 51.76 39.48
CA THR A 504 -25.85 52.69 39.18
C THR A 504 -25.37 53.79 38.24
N LYS A 505 -26.20 54.16 37.26
CA LYS A 505 -26.00 55.32 36.36
C LYS A 505 -24.65 55.36 35.65
N THR A 506 -24.66 54.85 34.42
CA THR A 506 -23.72 55.16 33.33
C THR A 506 -22.22 54.88 33.57
N ASN A 507 -21.65 54.05 32.68
CA ASN A 507 -20.35 54.31 32.04
C ASN A 507 -19.03 53.78 32.73
N TYR A 508 -18.36 52.85 32.03
CA TYR A 508 -16.98 52.33 31.95
C TYR A 508 -16.29 51.59 33.13
N ALA A 509 -16.34 50.24 33.20
CA ALA A 509 -15.37 49.47 34.02
C ALA A 509 -14.04 49.18 33.30
N SER A 510 -12.95 49.65 33.89
CA SER A 510 -11.58 49.36 33.45
C SER A 510 -10.92 48.27 34.32
N ILE A 511 -9.95 47.52 33.79
CA ILE A 511 -9.09 46.66 34.62
C ILE A 511 -8.32 47.57 35.59
N ASN A 512 -8.68 47.53 36.88
CA ASN A 512 -7.99 48.22 37.97
C ASN A 512 -6.96 47.27 38.58
N LEU A 513 -5.71 47.41 38.14
CA LEU A 513 -4.61 46.54 38.56
C LEU A 513 -4.28 46.67 40.06
N ASN A 514 -4.46 47.86 40.66
CA ASN A 514 -4.26 48.06 42.09
C ASN A 514 -5.31 47.29 42.89
N LYS A 515 -6.59 47.41 42.50
CA LYS A 515 -7.69 46.70 43.16
C LYS A 515 -7.54 45.19 43.06
N ILE A 516 -7.14 44.69 41.89
CA ILE A 516 -6.87 43.26 41.69
C ILE A 516 -5.72 42.79 42.59
N ALA A 517 -4.63 43.57 42.71
CA ALA A 517 -3.53 43.23 43.62
C ALA A 517 -3.98 43.23 45.10
N GLU A 518 -4.82 44.18 45.50
CA GLU A 518 -5.43 44.20 46.84
C GLU A 518 -6.34 42.98 47.07
N ASP A 519 -7.19 42.62 46.10
CA ASP A 519 -8.11 41.49 46.22
C ASP A 519 -7.37 40.14 46.26
N VAL A 520 -6.32 39.98 45.45
CA VAL A 520 -5.44 38.81 45.46
C VAL A 520 -4.71 38.64 46.79
N THR A 521 -4.27 39.75 47.41
CA THR A 521 -3.55 39.72 48.69
C THR A 521 -4.47 39.75 49.92
N LYS A 522 -5.77 40.03 49.74
CA LYS A 522 -6.74 40.22 50.84
C LYS A 522 -6.85 39.03 51.79
N LYS A 523 -6.64 37.82 51.28
CA LYS A 523 -6.80 36.55 52.02
C LYS A 523 -5.50 36.03 52.67
N LEU A 524 -4.38 36.73 52.51
CA LEU A 524 -3.09 36.30 53.07
C LEU A 524 -2.99 36.66 54.57
N THR A 525 -2.26 35.83 55.31
CA THR A 525 -1.89 36.06 56.71
C THR A 525 -0.82 37.16 56.83
N LYS A 526 -0.65 37.72 58.04
CA LYS A 526 0.37 38.75 58.32
C LYS A 526 1.80 38.29 57.94
N LYS A 527 2.14 37.02 58.21
CA LYS A 527 3.44 36.43 57.87
C LYS A 527 3.63 36.32 56.35
N GLU A 528 2.57 35.96 55.62
CA GLU A 528 2.57 35.89 54.16
C GLU A 528 2.64 37.28 53.50
N HIS A 529 1.98 38.30 54.07
CA HIS A 529 2.14 39.69 53.62
C HIS A 529 3.58 40.17 53.79
N ALA A 530 4.23 39.89 54.93
CA ALA A 530 5.63 40.23 55.16
C ALA A 530 6.56 39.55 54.15
N LYS A 531 6.33 38.27 53.87
CA LYS A 531 7.07 37.52 52.83
C LYS A 531 6.87 38.18 51.46
N LEU A 532 5.62 38.39 51.03
CA LEU A 532 5.30 38.97 49.72
C LEU A 532 5.84 40.39 49.56
N ALA A 533 5.79 41.23 50.60
CA ALA A 533 6.33 42.60 50.59
C ALA A 533 7.85 42.64 50.42
N LYS A 534 8.58 41.61 50.87
CA LYS A 534 10.04 41.50 50.78
C LYS A 534 10.49 40.89 49.45
N SER A 535 9.84 39.82 48.98
CA SER A 535 10.34 39.01 47.88
C SER A 535 9.60 39.13 46.54
N SER A 536 8.42 39.74 46.49
CA SER A 536 7.69 39.91 45.22
C SER A 536 8.44 40.82 44.25
N THR A 537 8.62 40.37 43.01
CA THR A 537 9.19 41.18 41.92
C THR A 537 8.13 42.09 41.28
N ASN A 538 6.84 41.80 41.51
CA ASN A 538 5.74 42.63 41.05
C ASN A 538 5.48 43.83 41.99
N ARG A 539 5.70 45.05 41.48
CA ARG A 539 5.52 46.31 42.25
C ARG A 539 4.11 46.47 42.85
N LEU A 540 3.07 46.01 42.15
CA LEU A 540 1.68 46.17 42.60
C LEU A 540 1.34 45.24 43.77
N LEU A 541 1.81 43.98 43.70
CA LEU A 541 1.69 43.02 44.81
C LEU A 541 2.49 43.52 46.03
N ARG A 542 3.72 44.01 45.82
CA ARG A 542 4.56 44.57 46.88
C ARG A 542 3.89 45.75 47.58
N LYS A 543 3.31 46.68 46.81
CA LYS A 543 2.58 47.84 47.35
C LYS A 543 1.33 47.43 48.12
N ALA A 544 0.55 46.49 47.58
CA ALA A 544 -0.66 45.98 48.24
C ALA A 544 -0.33 45.27 49.57
N ALA A 545 0.74 44.44 49.60
CA ALA A 545 1.20 43.78 50.81
C ALA A 545 1.70 44.78 51.87
N LYS A 546 2.52 45.77 51.48
CA LYS A 546 3.01 46.82 52.38
C LYS A 546 1.91 47.70 52.97
N LYS A 547 0.82 47.94 52.24
CA LYS A 547 -0.31 48.73 52.73
C LYS A 547 -1.10 48.03 53.86
N ARG A 548 -0.94 46.71 54.00
CA ARG A 548 -1.65 45.90 55.00
C ARG A 548 -0.80 45.46 56.19
N LEU A 549 0.52 45.54 56.07
CA LEU A 549 1.46 45.46 57.18
C LEU A 549 1.47 46.79 57.92
#